data_AF-A0ABD0MN36-F1
#
_entry.id   AF-A0ABD0MN36-F1
#
_cell.length_a   1.000
_cell.length_b   1.000
_cell.length_c   1.000
_cell.angle_alpha   90.00
_cell.angle_beta   90.00
_cell.angle_gamma   90.00
#
_symmetry.space_group_name_H-M   'P 1'
#
loop_
_entity.id
_entity.type
_entity.pdbx_description
1 polymer ?
#
loop_
_entity_poly.entity_id
_entity_poly.type
_entity_poly.pdbx_seq_one_letter_code
_entity_poly.pdbx_strand_id
1 'polypeptide(L)'
;PKQQTLPSLFKQALGSNSDRHKTITEALGVFNAKDMQPYSVVDDEGFQHLIKTLEPRYEIPSRTHFSNKIIPALYEETRSRIENELANAPYIDLTTDSCYLTRPNITIPVTTDNAQNMVNAIKEATGLGPQIGCFAHILNLAAKKAVAVQQISRLLGKVRKVVTFFHKSTTAAHALKVKQEMLNISVHKLIHDCPTRWNTIYDMMERYLEQQPAIYSALMDKNVKKNVKDIAVSSDSELKLTEEMINLLKLLKTITTLLSTETTPSLSMVLPLKTMILKSMEPVEDESLAIKDAKAAISQDLENRYTDPNLQEYLNRASFLDPRFKSLPYMNAAMYANICSGVIREISEQQQRELDHLEARTPQNLLPRRSLL
;
A
#
# COMPACT_ATOMS: atom_id res chain seq x y z
N PRO A 1 10.22 -57.89 32.10
CA PRO A 1 9.78 -56.51 31.80
C PRO A 1 8.35 -56.28 32.36
N LYS A 2 8.18 -55.39 33.34
CA LYS A 2 6.85 -55.07 33.89
C LYS A 2 6.02 -54.36 32.82
N GLN A 3 4.83 -54.88 32.53
CA GLN A 3 3.88 -54.32 31.58
C GLN A 3 3.42 -52.94 32.09
N GLN A 4 3.57 -51.89 31.27
CA GLN A 4 3.16 -50.53 31.64
C GLN A 4 1.63 -50.44 31.69
N THR A 5 1.11 -49.74 32.69
CA THR A 5 -0.34 -49.49 32.84
C THR A 5 -0.80 -48.42 31.86
N LEU A 6 -2.05 -48.52 31.35
CA LEU A 6 -2.66 -47.52 30.46
C LEU A 6 -2.53 -46.07 30.98
N PRO A 7 -2.76 -45.76 32.27
CA PRO A 7 -2.56 -44.41 32.81
C PRO A 7 -1.10 -43.94 32.80
N SER A 8 -0.12 -44.85 32.91
CA SER A 8 1.30 -44.50 32.84
C SER A 8 1.78 -44.16 31.43
N LEU A 9 1.14 -44.71 30.40
CA LEU A 9 1.40 -44.35 28.99
C LEU A 9 1.00 -42.90 28.66
N PHE A 10 -0.04 -42.38 29.30
CA PHE A 10 -0.49 -40.99 29.11
C PHE A 10 0.30 -39.95 29.92
N LYS A 11 1.28 -40.38 30.74
CA LYS A 11 2.16 -39.48 31.52
C LYS A 11 3.54 -39.29 30.92
N GLN A 12 3.91 -40.06 29.90
CA GLN A 12 5.24 -39.97 29.30
C GLN A 12 5.31 -38.77 28.35
N ALA A 13 6.38 -37.99 28.46
CA ALA A 13 6.65 -36.89 27.54
C ALA A 13 6.75 -37.41 26.11
N LEU A 14 6.28 -36.60 25.15
CA LEU A 14 6.41 -36.91 23.73
C LEU A 14 7.90 -36.97 23.38
N GLY A 15 8.32 -38.07 22.75
CA GLY A 15 9.67 -38.13 22.20
C GLY A 15 9.85 -37.04 21.15
N SER A 16 11.02 -36.40 21.13
CA SER A 16 11.33 -35.31 20.19
C SER A 16 11.19 -35.71 18.71
N ASN A 17 11.34 -37.01 18.41
CA ASN A 17 11.18 -37.55 17.06
C ASN A 17 9.76 -38.03 16.74
N SER A 18 8.83 -37.98 17.69
CA SER A 18 7.44 -38.37 17.44
C SER A 18 6.74 -37.40 16.49
N ASP A 19 5.84 -37.91 15.65
CA ASP A 19 5.13 -37.09 14.68
C ASP A 19 4.35 -35.97 15.37
N ARG A 20 3.69 -36.27 16.50
CA ARG A 20 2.95 -35.26 17.28
C ARG A 20 3.85 -34.14 17.80
N HIS A 21 5.05 -34.47 18.30
CA HIS A 21 6.01 -33.46 18.75
C HIS A 21 6.44 -32.56 17.59
N LYS A 22 6.82 -33.15 16.45
CA LYS A 22 7.22 -32.40 15.25
C LYS A 22 6.10 -31.49 14.75
N THR A 23 4.86 -31.99 14.65
CA THR A 23 3.71 -31.19 14.22
C THR A 23 3.47 -29.99 15.13
N ILE A 24 3.59 -30.16 16.45
CA ILE A 24 3.43 -29.03 17.39
C ILE A 24 4.59 -28.04 17.22
N THR A 25 5.84 -28.53 17.13
CA THR A 25 7.03 -27.69 16.92
C THR A 25 6.94 -26.89 15.60
N GLU A 26 6.49 -27.50 14.52
CA GLU A 26 6.27 -26.85 13.22
C GLU A 26 5.17 -25.80 13.32
N ALA A 27 4.05 -26.10 13.99
CA ALA A 27 2.97 -25.14 14.21
C ALA A 27 3.44 -23.92 15.03
N LEU A 28 4.30 -24.14 16.03
CA LEU A 28 4.94 -23.05 16.76
C LEU A 28 5.88 -22.23 15.87
N GLY A 29 6.64 -22.88 14.98
CA GLY A 29 7.46 -22.19 13.99
C GLY A 29 6.64 -21.31 13.04
N VAL A 30 5.48 -21.80 12.60
CA VAL A 30 4.53 -21.04 11.79
C VAL A 30 3.96 -19.85 12.56
N PHE A 31 3.59 -20.03 13.84
CA PHE A 31 3.16 -18.94 14.73
C PHE A 31 4.25 -17.87 14.84
N ASN A 32 5.51 -18.26 15.08
CA ASN A 32 6.63 -17.32 15.12
C ASN A 32 6.79 -16.53 13.82
N ALA A 33 6.76 -17.22 12.67
CA ALA A 33 7.02 -16.61 11.39
C ALA A 33 5.85 -15.75 10.88
N LYS A 34 4.60 -16.22 10.98
CA LYS A 34 3.44 -15.51 10.44
C LYS A 34 3.00 -14.34 11.29
N ASP A 35 3.11 -14.47 12.61
CA ASP A 35 2.64 -13.45 13.55
C ASP A 35 3.79 -12.54 14.02
N MET A 36 4.98 -12.68 13.41
CA MET A 36 6.19 -11.90 13.70
C MET A 36 6.56 -11.93 15.18
N GLN A 37 6.35 -13.08 15.84
CA GLN A 37 6.61 -13.23 17.26
C GLN A 37 8.10 -13.49 17.52
N PRO A 38 8.71 -12.85 18.54
CA PRO A 38 10.09 -13.10 18.88
C PRO A 38 10.30 -14.55 19.30
N TYR A 39 11.47 -15.12 19.01
CA TYR A 39 11.77 -16.51 19.40
C TYR A 39 11.74 -16.73 20.92
N SER A 40 11.87 -15.65 21.71
CA SER A 40 11.76 -15.71 23.17
C SER A 40 10.35 -16.00 23.68
N VAL A 41 9.31 -15.91 22.83
CA VAL A 41 7.93 -16.18 23.25
C VAL A 41 7.75 -17.58 23.86
N VAL A 42 8.59 -18.54 23.45
CA VAL A 42 8.59 -19.91 24.00
C VAL A 42 9.09 -19.98 25.45
N ASP A 43 9.80 -18.95 25.90
CA ASP A 43 10.32 -18.81 27.27
C ASP A 43 9.31 -18.10 28.20
N ASP A 44 8.27 -17.47 27.65
CA ASP A 44 7.29 -16.68 28.42
C ASP A 44 6.36 -17.59 29.24
N GLU A 45 6.20 -17.31 30.53
CA GLU A 45 5.44 -18.15 31.47
C GLU A 45 3.98 -18.39 31.03
N GLY A 46 3.31 -17.34 30.56
CA GLY A 46 1.93 -17.43 30.10
C GLY A 46 1.78 -18.30 28.86
N PHE A 47 2.76 -18.24 27.95
CA PHE A 47 2.78 -19.06 26.75
C PHE A 47 3.03 -20.53 27.09
N GLN A 48 4.00 -20.80 27.98
CA GLN A 48 4.26 -22.16 28.46
C GLN A 48 3.03 -22.76 29.16
N HIS A 49 2.32 -21.97 29.97
CA HIS A 49 1.09 -22.40 30.63
C HIS A 49 0.01 -22.80 29.59
N LEU A 50 -0.17 -21.99 28.55
CA LEU A 50 -1.10 -22.30 27.45
C LEU A 50 -0.75 -23.61 26.77
N ILE A 51 0.50 -23.78 26.33
CA ILE A 51 0.93 -24.99 25.61
C ILE A 51 0.81 -26.22 26.50
N LYS A 52 1.18 -26.12 27.78
CA LYS A 52 1.06 -27.21 28.74
C LYS A 52 -0.39 -27.57 29.07
N THR A 53 -1.32 -26.61 28.95
CA THR A 53 -2.76 -26.88 29.08
C THR A 53 -3.31 -27.62 27.86
N LEU A 54 -2.82 -27.28 26.65
CA LEU A 54 -3.27 -27.90 25.40
C LEU A 54 -2.65 -29.29 25.15
N GLU A 55 -1.36 -29.45 25.41
CA GLU A 55 -0.66 -30.75 25.32
C GLU A 55 0.36 -30.85 26.48
N PRO A 56 -0.05 -31.40 27.64
CA PRO A 56 0.80 -31.49 28.82
C PRO A 56 2.07 -32.33 28.65
N ARG A 57 2.11 -33.21 27.63
CA ARG A 57 3.24 -34.10 27.34
C ARG A 57 4.27 -33.48 26.39
N TYR A 58 3.99 -32.31 25.82
CA TYR A 58 4.89 -31.64 24.89
C TYR A 58 5.84 -30.71 25.64
N GLU A 59 7.14 -30.98 25.51
CA GLU A 59 8.19 -30.10 26.00
C GLU A 59 8.59 -29.14 24.88
N ILE A 60 8.51 -27.85 25.14
CA ILE A 60 8.76 -26.82 24.13
C ILE A 60 10.26 -26.76 23.83
N PRO A 61 10.69 -26.85 22.55
CA PRO A 61 12.09 -26.66 22.19
C PRO A 61 12.58 -25.25 22.54
N SER A 62 13.89 -25.13 22.76
CA SER A 62 14.48 -23.82 23.10
C SER A 62 14.38 -22.82 21.95
N ARG A 63 14.38 -21.52 22.27
CA ARG A 63 14.46 -20.45 21.27
C ARG A 63 15.56 -20.64 20.22
N THR A 64 16.70 -21.22 20.61
CA THR A 64 17.83 -21.51 19.72
C THR A 64 17.51 -22.62 18.72
N HIS A 65 16.67 -23.59 19.11
CA HIS A 65 16.16 -24.60 18.19
C HIS A 65 15.28 -23.98 17.11
N PHE A 66 14.41 -23.03 17.49
CA PHE A 66 13.60 -22.28 16.54
C PHE A 66 14.47 -21.44 15.60
N SER A 67 15.41 -20.65 16.14
CA SER A 67 16.26 -19.77 15.33
C SER A 67 17.18 -20.51 14.36
N ASN A 68 17.73 -21.66 14.77
CA ASN A 68 18.79 -22.33 14.01
C ASN A 68 18.30 -23.52 13.18
N LYS A 69 17.08 -24.02 13.43
CA LYS A 69 16.55 -25.20 12.72
C LYS A 69 15.18 -24.96 12.12
N ILE A 70 14.18 -24.64 12.95
CA ILE A 70 12.78 -24.60 12.49
C ILE A 70 12.54 -23.45 11.51
N ILE A 71 12.94 -22.23 11.87
CA ILE A 71 12.73 -21.05 11.01
C ILE A 71 13.56 -21.13 9.72
N PRO A 72 14.85 -21.51 9.73
CA PRO A 72 15.60 -21.74 8.50
C PRO A 72 14.99 -22.83 7.60
N ALA A 73 14.49 -23.93 8.15
CA ALA A 73 13.84 -24.98 7.37
C ALA A 73 12.54 -24.46 6.71
N LEU A 74 11.70 -23.75 7.47
CA LEU A 74 10.47 -23.11 6.94
C LEU A 74 10.79 -22.09 5.84
N TYR A 75 11.89 -21.33 5.99
CA TYR A 75 12.37 -20.40 4.98
C TYR A 75 12.76 -21.14 3.69
N GLU A 76 13.60 -22.17 3.76
CA GLU A 76 14.04 -22.91 2.56
C GLU A 76 12.90 -23.63 1.85
N GLU A 77 11.95 -24.20 2.61
CA GLU A 77 10.73 -24.80 2.05
C GLU A 77 9.90 -23.75 1.31
N THR A 78 9.64 -22.61 1.97
CA THR A 78 8.86 -21.51 1.39
C THR A 78 9.55 -20.92 0.17
N ARG A 79 10.87 -20.72 0.24
CA ARG A 79 11.70 -20.25 -0.85
C ARG A 79 11.63 -21.20 -2.04
N SER A 80 11.84 -22.50 -1.81
CA SER A 80 11.77 -23.52 -2.86
C SER A 80 10.40 -23.57 -3.53
N ARG A 81 9.31 -23.44 -2.75
CA ARG A 81 7.95 -23.34 -3.28
C ARG A 81 7.80 -22.10 -4.16
N ILE A 82 8.19 -20.92 -3.67
CA ILE A 82 8.10 -19.66 -4.41
C ILE A 82 8.97 -19.70 -5.68
N GLU A 83 10.19 -20.23 -5.61
CA GLU A 83 11.07 -20.39 -6.79
C GLU A 83 10.40 -21.26 -7.86
N ASN A 84 9.76 -22.37 -7.48
CA ASN A 84 9.00 -23.20 -8.41
C ASN A 84 7.76 -22.49 -8.97
N GLU A 85 7.01 -21.76 -8.14
CA GLU A 85 5.85 -20.98 -8.60
C GLU A 85 6.28 -19.89 -9.59
N LEU A 86 7.34 -19.14 -9.29
CA LEU A 86 7.90 -18.10 -10.16
C LEU A 86 8.47 -18.67 -11.46
N ALA A 87 9.14 -19.83 -11.41
CA ALA A 87 9.68 -20.49 -12.60
C ALA A 87 8.57 -20.88 -13.59
N ASN A 88 7.40 -21.27 -13.09
CA ASN A 88 6.26 -21.70 -13.88
C ASN A 88 5.25 -20.58 -14.19
N ALA A 89 5.35 -19.42 -13.54
CA ALA A 89 4.44 -18.31 -13.75
C ALA A 89 4.59 -17.75 -15.18
N PRO A 90 3.51 -17.58 -15.96
CA PRO A 90 3.59 -17.02 -17.31
C PRO A 90 3.91 -15.52 -17.29
N TYR A 91 3.45 -14.80 -16.25
CA TYR A 91 3.64 -13.36 -16.08
C TYR A 91 3.97 -13.04 -14.62
N ILE A 92 4.88 -12.10 -14.41
CA ILE A 92 5.31 -11.62 -13.10
C ILE A 92 5.39 -10.09 -13.18
N ASP A 93 4.84 -9.40 -12.18
CA ASP A 93 5.07 -7.98 -11.94
C ASP A 93 5.71 -7.83 -10.55
N LEU A 94 6.65 -6.91 -10.41
CA LEU A 94 7.40 -6.73 -9.17
C LEU A 94 7.19 -5.30 -8.63
N THR A 95 6.75 -5.21 -7.38
CA THR A 95 6.82 -3.97 -6.60
C THR A 95 7.92 -4.12 -5.56
N THR A 96 8.92 -3.24 -5.59
CA THR A 96 10.01 -3.31 -4.63
C THR A 96 10.76 -2.01 -4.47
N ASP A 97 11.31 -1.81 -3.27
CA ASP A 97 12.23 -0.72 -2.93
C ASP A 97 13.70 -1.09 -3.24
N SER A 98 13.97 -2.32 -3.70
CA SER A 98 15.28 -2.80 -4.20
C SER A 98 15.13 -4.03 -5.11
N CYS A 99 15.78 -4.07 -6.28
CA CYS A 99 15.64 -5.21 -7.21
C CYS A 99 16.96 -5.69 -7.81
N TYR A 100 17.11 -7.02 -7.89
CA TYR A 100 18.01 -7.74 -8.78
C TYR A 100 17.32 -9.05 -9.16
N LEU A 101 16.55 -9.04 -10.24
CA LEU A 101 15.92 -10.23 -10.79
C LEU A 101 16.11 -10.25 -12.29
N THR A 102 16.47 -11.41 -12.83
CA THR A 102 16.58 -11.62 -14.27
C THR A 102 15.88 -12.93 -14.61
N ARG A 103 15.11 -12.93 -15.70
CA ARG A 103 14.48 -14.14 -16.22
C ARG A 103 14.83 -14.29 -17.70
N PRO A 104 15.28 -15.48 -18.15
CA PRO A 104 15.61 -15.68 -19.56
C PRO A 104 14.40 -15.39 -20.45
N ASN A 105 14.61 -14.59 -21.50
CA ASN A 105 13.64 -14.31 -22.57
C ASN A 105 12.34 -13.59 -22.16
N ILE A 106 12.23 -13.07 -20.94
CA ILE A 106 11.05 -12.33 -20.46
C ILE A 106 11.50 -11.04 -19.78
N THR A 107 10.94 -9.91 -20.20
CA THR A 107 11.06 -8.64 -19.48
C THR A 107 10.02 -8.57 -18.37
N ILE A 108 10.46 -8.27 -17.14
CA ILE A 108 9.59 -8.15 -15.97
C ILE A 108 9.29 -6.66 -15.74
N PRO A 109 8.02 -6.22 -15.82
CA PRO A 109 7.66 -4.86 -15.44
C PRO A 109 7.94 -4.65 -13.95
N VAL A 110 8.41 -3.45 -13.59
CA VAL A 110 8.83 -3.15 -12.23
C VAL A 110 8.25 -1.81 -11.78
N THR A 111 7.50 -1.85 -10.68
CA THR A 111 7.00 -0.64 -10.02
C THR A 111 7.97 -0.19 -8.93
N THR A 112 8.41 1.08 -8.98
CA THR A 112 9.38 1.66 -8.02
C THR A 112 8.99 3.05 -7.55
N ASP A 113 9.55 3.53 -6.45
CA ASP A 113 9.34 4.89 -5.93
C ASP A 113 9.95 6.02 -6.80
N ASN A 114 10.66 5.68 -7.88
CA ASN A 114 11.44 6.57 -8.75
C ASN A 114 12.72 7.14 -8.13
N ALA A 115 13.25 6.55 -7.06
CA ALA A 115 14.57 6.93 -6.56
C ALA A 115 15.64 6.74 -7.67
N GLN A 116 16.58 7.67 -7.79
CA GLN A 116 17.51 7.71 -8.94
C GLN A 116 18.38 6.44 -9.03
N ASN A 117 18.79 5.89 -7.89
CA ASN A 117 19.47 4.61 -7.79
C ASN A 117 18.63 3.45 -8.35
N MET A 118 17.32 3.43 -8.08
CA MET A 118 16.40 2.43 -8.62
C MET A 118 16.19 2.58 -10.12
N VAL A 119 16.02 3.83 -10.59
CA VAL A 119 15.93 4.14 -12.03
C VAL A 119 17.16 3.64 -12.78
N ASN A 120 18.37 3.92 -12.24
CA ASN A 120 19.62 3.47 -12.85
C ASN A 120 19.76 1.95 -12.80
N ALA A 121 19.44 1.32 -11.67
CA ALA A 121 19.51 -0.13 -11.52
C ALA A 121 18.60 -0.87 -12.53
N ILE A 122 17.38 -0.39 -12.76
CA ILE A 122 16.48 -0.99 -13.75
C ILE A 122 17.00 -0.79 -15.18
N LYS A 123 17.57 0.38 -15.49
CA LYS A 123 18.17 0.64 -16.81
C LYS A 123 19.38 -0.23 -17.11
N GLU A 124 20.17 -0.55 -16.08
CA GLU A 124 21.36 -1.39 -16.21
C GLU A 124 21.02 -2.89 -16.16
N ALA A 125 19.91 -3.27 -15.51
CA ALA A 125 19.49 -4.66 -15.39
C ALA A 125 18.91 -5.20 -16.71
N THR A 126 19.47 -6.32 -17.17
CA THR A 126 18.92 -7.02 -18.34
C THR A 126 17.63 -7.76 -17.97
N GLY A 127 16.56 -7.53 -18.73
CA GLY A 127 15.27 -8.21 -18.51
C GLY A 127 14.36 -7.55 -17.48
N LEU A 128 14.66 -6.35 -16.99
CA LEU A 128 13.72 -5.54 -16.21
C LEU A 128 13.16 -4.39 -17.06
N GLY A 129 11.84 -4.32 -17.16
CA GLY A 129 11.15 -3.28 -17.93
C GLY A 129 9.74 -3.68 -18.38
N PRO A 130 8.84 -2.70 -18.59
CA PRO A 130 9.04 -1.26 -18.37
C PRO A 130 9.11 -0.89 -16.88
N GLN A 131 9.84 0.19 -16.55
CA GLN A 131 9.78 0.80 -15.22
C GLN A 131 8.48 1.59 -15.08
N ILE A 132 7.70 1.27 -14.06
CA ILE A 132 6.47 1.97 -13.70
C ILE A 132 6.78 2.80 -12.44
N GLY A 133 6.66 4.11 -12.55
CA GLY A 133 6.75 4.97 -11.37
C GLY A 133 5.57 4.70 -10.43
N CYS A 134 5.81 4.63 -9.13
CA CYS A 134 4.75 4.41 -8.16
C CYS A 134 3.80 5.62 -8.15
N PHE A 135 2.56 5.41 -8.57
CA PHE A 135 1.60 6.51 -8.70
C PHE A 135 1.25 7.14 -7.34
N ALA A 136 1.11 6.33 -6.28
CA ALA A 136 0.90 6.83 -4.92
C ALA A 136 2.07 7.73 -4.45
N HIS A 137 3.32 7.35 -4.78
CA HIS A 137 4.49 8.18 -4.49
C HIS A 137 4.45 9.50 -5.27
N ILE A 138 4.11 9.45 -6.56
CA ILE A 138 3.96 10.64 -7.41
C ILE A 138 2.89 11.59 -6.86
N LEU A 139 1.73 11.08 -6.43
CA LEU A 139 0.67 11.90 -5.82
C LEU A 139 1.13 12.56 -4.52
N ASN A 140 1.91 11.85 -3.70
CA ASN A 140 2.53 12.43 -2.51
C ASN A 140 3.50 13.58 -2.86
N LEU A 141 4.29 13.46 -3.94
CA LEU A 141 5.16 14.55 -4.40
C LEU A 141 4.34 15.76 -4.90
N ALA A 142 3.30 15.52 -5.69
CA ALA A 142 2.42 16.58 -6.18
C ALA A 142 1.69 17.31 -5.04
N ALA A 143 1.14 16.56 -4.07
CA ALA A 143 0.51 17.13 -2.89
C ALA A 143 1.51 17.96 -2.05
N LYS A 144 2.76 17.50 -1.91
CA LYS A 144 3.82 18.27 -1.23
C LYS A 144 4.12 19.60 -1.92
N LYS A 145 4.07 19.66 -3.25
CA LYS A 145 4.23 20.91 -4.01
C LYS A 145 3.07 21.87 -3.78
N ALA A 146 1.82 21.36 -3.77
CA ALA A 146 0.65 22.19 -3.45
C ALA A 146 0.73 22.82 -2.05
N VAL A 147 1.08 22.04 -1.02
CA VAL A 147 1.17 22.57 0.35
C VAL A 147 2.38 23.49 0.58
N ALA A 148 3.36 23.48 -0.33
CA ALA A 148 4.51 24.37 -0.31
C ALA A 148 4.21 25.79 -0.82
N VAL A 149 3.07 25.99 -1.49
CA VAL A 149 2.60 27.33 -1.90
C VAL A 149 2.56 28.24 -0.67
N GLN A 150 3.14 29.44 -0.79
CA GLN A 150 3.51 30.26 0.38
C GLN A 150 2.32 30.57 1.31
N GLN A 151 1.15 30.89 0.75
CA GLN A 151 -0.04 31.21 1.54
C GLN A 151 -0.56 29.98 2.30
N ILE A 152 -0.57 28.81 1.65
CA ILE A 152 -0.98 27.52 2.24
C ILE A 152 0.02 27.08 3.32
N SER A 153 1.32 27.19 3.04
CA SER A 153 2.37 26.86 4.01
C SER A 153 2.27 27.71 5.30
N ARG A 154 1.97 29.02 5.15
CA ARG A 154 1.71 29.91 6.31
C ARG A 154 0.47 29.50 7.09
N LEU A 155 -0.63 29.18 6.41
CA LEU A 155 -1.85 28.66 7.02
C LEU A 155 -1.58 27.39 7.82
N LEU A 156 -0.92 26.40 7.21
CA LEU A 156 -0.53 25.16 7.88
C LEU A 156 0.35 25.41 9.10
N GLY A 157 1.28 26.37 9.02
CA GLY A 157 2.08 26.81 10.17
C GLY A 157 1.23 27.32 11.34
N LYS A 158 0.17 28.09 11.06
CA LYS A 158 -0.78 28.55 12.09
C LYS A 158 -1.57 27.39 12.69
N VAL A 159 -2.14 26.52 11.84
CA VAL A 159 -2.88 25.33 12.29
C VAL A 159 -2.01 24.47 13.20
N ARG A 160 -0.77 24.16 12.80
CA ARG A 160 0.17 23.40 13.64
C ARG A 160 0.43 24.03 15.00
N LYS A 161 0.52 25.36 15.10
CA LYS A 161 0.68 26.05 16.39
C LYS A 161 -0.53 25.85 17.30
N VAL A 162 -1.74 25.93 16.75
CA VAL A 162 -2.98 25.66 17.51
C VAL A 162 -3.01 24.21 17.99
N VAL A 163 -2.76 23.25 17.09
CA VAL A 163 -2.72 21.83 17.44
C VAL A 163 -1.67 21.56 18.53
N THR A 164 -0.47 22.14 18.40
CA THR A 164 0.61 22.00 19.40
C THR A 164 0.18 22.51 20.77
N PHE A 165 -0.53 23.63 20.81
CA PHE A 165 -0.97 24.23 22.07
C PHE A 165 -1.92 23.32 22.85
N PHE A 166 -2.93 22.77 22.17
CA PHE A 166 -3.90 21.87 22.80
C PHE A 166 -3.29 20.51 23.18
N HIS A 167 -2.23 20.06 22.51
CA HIS A 167 -1.49 18.86 22.94
C HIS A 167 -0.60 19.11 24.16
N LYS A 168 0.04 20.28 24.26
CA LYS A 168 0.98 20.59 25.34
C LYS A 168 0.30 21.03 26.65
N SER A 169 -0.90 21.62 26.57
CA SER A 169 -1.60 22.15 27.74
C SER A 169 -2.79 21.28 28.13
N THR A 170 -2.68 20.59 29.27
CA THR A 170 -3.78 19.77 29.82
C THR A 170 -5.01 20.62 30.15
N THR A 171 -4.83 21.84 30.64
CA THR A 171 -5.91 22.80 30.89
C THR A 171 -6.62 23.20 29.59
N ALA A 172 -5.88 23.48 28.51
CA ALA A 172 -6.48 23.81 27.22
C ALA A 172 -7.18 22.61 26.59
N ALA A 173 -6.59 21.41 26.69
CA ALA A 173 -7.21 20.17 26.22
C ALA A 173 -8.53 19.88 26.94
N HIS A 174 -8.58 20.08 28.26
CA HIS A 174 -9.79 19.95 29.04
C HIS A 174 -10.84 21.00 28.63
N ALA A 175 -10.42 22.27 28.49
CA ALA A 175 -11.32 23.32 28.02
C ALA A 175 -11.92 22.99 26.64
N LEU A 176 -11.10 22.51 25.70
CA LEU A 176 -11.55 22.07 24.38
C LEU A 176 -12.61 20.98 24.50
N LYS A 177 -12.36 19.95 25.31
CA LYS A 177 -13.33 18.86 25.54
C LYS A 177 -14.66 19.38 26.08
N VAL A 178 -14.62 20.25 27.10
CA VAL A 178 -15.82 20.86 27.67
C VAL A 178 -16.58 21.68 26.61
N LYS A 179 -15.88 22.45 25.77
CA LYS A 179 -16.52 23.22 24.70
C LYS A 179 -17.10 22.35 23.59
N GLN A 180 -16.46 21.22 23.27
CA GLN A 180 -17.00 20.24 22.32
C GLN A 180 -18.34 19.69 22.81
N GLU A 181 -18.40 19.29 24.08
CA GLU A 181 -19.63 18.79 24.72
C GLU A 181 -20.72 19.87 24.78
N MET A 182 -20.37 21.10 25.14
CA MET A 182 -21.31 22.23 25.19
C MET A 182 -21.89 22.60 23.82
N LEU A 183 -21.08 22.49 22.76
CA LEU A 183 -21.50 22.79 21.39
C LEU A 183 -22.15 21.60 20.68
N ASN A 184 -22.27 20.46 21.36
CA ASN A 184 -22.81 19.21 20.83
C ASN A 184 -22.12 18.76 19.52
N ILE A 185 -20.79 18.91 19.47
CA ILE A 185 -19.96 18.38 18.37
C ILE A 185 -19.18 17.15 18.85
N SER A 186 -18.71 16.34 17.91
CA SER A 186 -17.92 15.15 18.22
C SER A 186 -16.68 15.48 19.04
N VAL A 187 -16.48 14.76 20.14
CA VAL A 187 -15.36 14.96 21.08
C VAL A 187 -14.11 14.30 20.52
N HIS A 188 -13.33 15.04 19.74
CA HIS A 188 -12.11 14.55 19.11
C HIS A 188 -10.88 15.32 19.57
N LYS A 189 -9.75 14.62 19.72
CA LYS A 189 -8.44 15.26 19.83
C LYS A 189 -8.03 15.83 18.48
N LEU A 190 -7.33 16.96 18.50
CA LEU A 190 -6.70 17.51 17.30
C LEU A 190 -5.62 16.54 16.79
N ILE A 191 -5.31 16.60 15.50
CA ILE A 191 -4.35 15.71 14.84
C ILE A 191 -3.13 16.52 14.43
N HIS A 192 -1.94 16.01 14.73
CA HIS A 192 -0.69 16.54 14.20
C HIS A 192 -0.38 15.90 12.84
N ASP A 193 0.07 16.72 11.88
CA ASP A 193 0.60 16.19 10.63
C ASP A 193 2.00 15.59 10.81
N CYS A 194 2.33 14.66 9.94
CA CYS A 194 3.62 14.03 9.79
C CYS A 194 4.26 14.57 8.49
N PRO A 195 5.38 15.32 8.57
CA PRO A 195 6.01 15.93 7.40
C PRO A 195 6.36 14.94 6.28
N THR A 196 6.60 13.68 6.63
CA THR A 196 6.93 12.61 5.67
C THR A 196 5.70 11.98 5.00
N ARG A 197 4.49 12.13 5.58
CA ARG A 197 3.23 11.53 5.09
C ARG A 197 2.16 12.59 4.85
N TRP A 198 2.04 13.04 3.60
CA TRP A 198 1.16 14.14 3.23
C TRP A 198 -0.33 13.94 3.61
N ASN A 199 -0.84 12.70 3.60
CA ASN A 199 -2.23 12.39 3.98
C ASN A 199 -2.60 12.96 5.36
N THR A 200 -1.64 12.98 6.29
CA THR A 200 -1.86 13.51 7.64
C THR A 200 -2.07 15.03 7.68
N ILE A 201 -1.64 15.76 6.63
CA ILE A 201 -1.95 17.19 6.47
C ILE A 201 -3.45 17.36 6.21
N TYR A 202 -4.02 16.54 5.32
CA TYR A 202 -5.47 16.52 5.10
C TYR A 202 -6.22 16.22 6.40
N ASP A 203 -5.80 15.16 7.12
CA ASP A 203 -6.45 14.75 8.37
C ASP A 203 -6.39 15.86 9.44
N MET A 204 -5.26 16.56 9.53
CA MET A 204 -5.09 17.70 10.42
C MET A 204 -6.02 18.85 10.05
N MET A 205 -6.10 19.22 8.76
CA MET A 205 -6.96 20.33 8.31
C MET A 205 -8.44 20.00 8.47
N GLU A 206 -8.86 18.80 8.09
CA GLU A 206 -10.25 18.32 8.25
C GLU A 206 -10.66 18.32 9.73
N ARG A 207 -9.82 17.76 10.62
CA ARG A 207 -10.09 17.80 12.06
C ARG A 207 -10.08 19.21 12.62
N TYR A 208 -9.16 20.06 12.17
CA TYR A 208 -9.09 21.45 12.61
C TYR A 208 -10.36 22.22 12.26
N LEU A 209 -10.86 22.05 11.03
CA LEU A 209 -12.07 22.71 10.56
C LEU A 209 -13.32 22.21 11.31
N GLU A 210 -13.47 20.90 11.48
CA GLU A 210 -14.56 20.30 12.27
C GLU A 210 -14.61 20.86 13.70
N GLN A 211 -13.44 21.05 14.31
CA GLN A 211 -13.31 21.47 15.70
C GLN A 211 -13.20 22.98 15.88
N GLN A 212 -13.30 23.76 14.79
CA GLN A 212 -13.05 25.20 14.78
C GLN A 212 -13.93 25.97 15.79
N PRO A 213 -15.25 25.71 15.91
CA PRO A 213 -16.09 26.44 16.88
C PRO A 213 -15.67 26.19 18.33
N ALA A 214 -15.32 24.94 18.67
CA ALA A 214 -14.86 24.59 20.01
C ALA A 214 -13.45 25.11 20.28
N ILE A 215 -12.56 25.09 19.29
CA ILE A 215 -11.23 25.72 19.35
C ILE A 215 -11.39 27.21 19.67
N TYR A 216 -12.24 27.93 18.93
CA TYR A 216 -12.46 29.36 19.15
C TYR A 216 -12.95 29.63 20.57
N SER A 217 -13.99 28.90 21.01
CA SER A 217 -14.56 29.06 22.36
C SER A 217 -13.56 28.71 23.47
N ALA A 218 -12.78 27.65 23.30
CA ALA A 218 -11.78 27.21 24.27
C ALA A 218 -10.62 28.20 24.35
N LEU A 219 -10.21 28.77 23.21
CA LEU A 219 -9.23 29.86 23.19
C LEU A 219 -9.78 31.13 23.85
N MET A 220 -11.09 31.33 23.99
CA MET A 220 -11.65 32.48 24.72
C MET A 220 -11.88 32.19 26.21
N ASP A 221 -11.62 30.98 26.68
CA ASP A 221 -11.80 30.61 28.09
C ASP A 221 -10.78 31.28 29.01
N LYS A 222 -11.27 31.88 30.10
CA LYS A 222 -10.44 32.63 31.07
C LYS A 222 -9.43 31.75 31.81
N ASN A 223 -9.72 30.45 31.93
CA ASN A 223 -8.84 29.49 32.60
C ASN A 223 -7.65 29.07 31.71
N VAL A 224 -7.73 29.35 30.41
CA VAL A 224 -6.68 29.02 29.45
C VAL A 224 -5.65 30.14 29.46
N LYS A 225 -4.54 29.92 30.19
CA LYS A 225 -3.40 30.86 30.20
C LYS A 225 -2.77 30.90 28.81
N LYS A 226 -2.81 32.07 28.19
CA LYS A 226 -2.21 32.34 26.89
C LYS A 226 -0.85 32.98 27.08
N ASN A 227 0.17 32.47 26.41
CA ASN A 227 1.21 33.37 25.89
C ASN A 227 0.61 34.01 24.62
N VAL A 228 -0.14 35.09 24.82
CA VAL A 228 -1.09 35.70 23.86
C VAL A 228 -0.47 36.06 22.50
N LYS A 229 0.86 36.17 22.40
CA LYS A 229 1.54 36.60 21.17
C LYS A 229 1.67 35.52 20.08
N ASP A 230 1.43 34.24 20.36
CA ASP A 230 1.83 33.16 19.42
C ASP A 230 0.71 32.34 18.78
N ILE A 231 -0.54 32.46 19.23
CA ILE A 231 -1.68 31.67 18.72
C ILE A 231 -2.74 32.61 18.15
N ALA A 232 -2.56 32.97 16.87
CA ALA A 232 -3.55 33.72 16.13
C ALA A 232 -4.71 32.80 15.73
N VAL A 233 -5.94 33.21 16.05
CA VAL A 233 -7.15 32.59 15.51
C VAL A 233 -7.17 32.81 13.99
N SER A 234 -7.54 31.78 13.23
CA SER A 234 -7.72 31.89 11.78
C SER A 234 -8.77 32.94 11.43
N SER A 235 -8.49 33.80 10.45
CA SER A 235 -9.52 34.70 9.87
C SER A 235 -10.51 33.93 9.01
N ASP A 236 -11.66 34.55 8.68
CA ASP A 236 -12.66 33.94 7.79
C ASP A 236 -12.08 33.57 6.43
N SER A 237 -11.17 34.40 5.90
CA SER A 237 -10.43 34.10 4.66
C SER A 237 -9.51 32.88 4.79
N GLU A 238 -8.93 32.63 5.97
CA GLU A 238 -8.09 31.46 6.23
C GLU A 238 -8.92 30.20 6.43
N LEU A 239 -10.12 30.31 7.02
CA LEU A 239 -11.07 29.22 7.11
C LEU A 239 -11.60 28.83 5.72
N LYS A 240 -11.96 29.82 4.89
CA LYS A 240 -12.33 29.59 3.49
C LYS A 240 -11.19 28.88 2.73
N LEU A 241 -9.95 29.35 2.86
CA LEU A 241 -8.80 28.69 2.24
C LEU A 241 -8.59 27.26 2.78
N THR A 242 -8.88 27.01 4.06
CA THR A 242 -8.83 25.67 4.66
C THR A 242 -9.85 24.74 4.01
N GLU A 243 -11.09 25.19 3.83
CA GLU A 243 -12.16 24.46 3.15
C GLU A 243 -11.80 24.13 1.70
N GLU A 244 -11.34 25.13 0.94
CA GLU A 244 -10.92 24.96 -0.45
C GLU A 244 -9.77 23.94 -0.57
N MET A 245 -8.78 24.01 0.34
CA MET A 245 -7.67 23.06 0.37
C MET A 245 -8.10 21.64 0.74
N ILE A 246 -9.03 21.45 1.68
CA ILE A 246 -9.59 20.13 2.00
C ILE A 246 -10.27 19.56 0.76
N ASN A 247 -11.09 20.35 0.06
CA ASN A 247 -11.77 19.90 -1.16
C ASN A 247 -10.77 19.49 -2.26
N LEU A 248 -9.71 20.26 -2.47
CA LEU A 248 -8.64 19.95 -3.41
C LEU A 248 -7.92 18.64 -3.05
N LEU A 249 -7.49 18.49 -1.79
CA LEU A 249 -6.70 17.35 -1.33
C LEU A 249 -7.52 16.07 -1.16
N LYS A 250 -8.85 16.17 -0.99
CA LYS A 250 -9.76 15.02 -0.82
C LYS A 250 -9.66 14.04 -1.99
N LEU A 251 -9.60 14.55 -3.23
CA LEU A 251 -9.46 13.72 -4.42
C LEU A 251 -8.14 12.94 -4.39
N LEU A 252 -7.03 13.63 -4.11
CA LEU A 252 -5.71 13.01 -4.04
C LEU A 252 -5.64 11.95 -2.92
N LYS A 253 -6.28 12.19 -1.77
CA LYS A 253 -6.27 11.29 -0.61
C LYS A 253 -7.08 10.04 -0.92
N THR A 254 -8.25 10.21 -1.52
CA THR A 254 -9.13 9.12 -1.94
C THR A 254 -8.40 8.20 -2.92
N ILE A 255 -7.76 8.79 -3.94
CA ILE A 255 -7.01 8.04 -4.94
C ILE A 255 -5.80 7.34 -4.31
N THR A 256 -5.02 8.03 -3.46
CA THR A 256 -3.85 7.42 -2.82
C THR A 256 -4.27 6.25 -1.91
N THR A 257 -5.39 6.39 -1.20
CA THR A 257 -5.93 5.31 -0.35
C THR A 257 -6.36 4.11 -1.20
N LEU A 258 -7.05 4.36 -2.32
CA LEU A 258 -7.44 3.32 -3.28
C LEU A 258 -6.23 2.58 -3.86
N LEU A 259 -5.18 3.30 -4.24
CA LEU A 259 -3.97 2.71 -4.84
C LEU A 259 -3.08 1.99 -3.82
N SER A 260 -3.26 2.27 -2.54
CA SER A 260 -2.51 1.64 -1.44
C SER A 260 -3.11 0.30 -1.00
N THR A 261 -4.21 -0.15 -1.61
CA THR A 261 -4.78 -1.47 -1.32
C THR A 261 -4.07 -2.56 -2.12
N GLU A 262 -3.59 -3.61 -1.45
CA GLU A 262 -2.86 -4.73 -2.09
C GLU A 262 -3.80 -5.79 -2.71
N THR A 263 -5.11 -5.68 -2.50
CA THR A 263 -6.08 -6.74 -2.84
C THR A 263 -6.61 -6.67 -4.28
N THR A 264 -6.36 -5.59 -5.02
CA THR A 264 -6.91 -5.40 -6.37
C THR A 264 -5.89 -4.80 -7.32
N PRO A 265 -5.81 -5.27 -8.58
CA PRO A 265 -4.95 -4.66 -9.59
C PRO A 265 -5.26 -3.17 -9.76
N SER A 266 -4.23 -2.33 -9.62
CA SER A 266 -4.33 -0.87 -9.63
C SER A 266 -3.65 -0.22 -10.84
N LEU A 267 -2.85 -0.99 -11.60
CA LEU A 267 -2.10 -0.48 -12.75
C LEU A 267 -3.02 0.14 -13.83
N SER A 268 -4.15 -0.51 -14.10
CA SER A 268 -5.18 -0.04 -15.04
C SER A 268 -5.81 1.30 -14.65
N MET A 269 -5.62 1.75 -13.40
CA MET A 269 -6.17 3.01 -12.90
C MET A 269 -5.23 4.20 -13.12
N VAL A 270 -3.93 3.96 -13.39
CA VAL A 270 -2.91 5.02 -13.36
C VAL A 270 -3.23 6.15 -14.35
N LEU A 271 -3.45 5.83 -15.63
CA LEU A 271 -3.75 6.85 -16.64
C LEU A 271 -5.17 7.45 -16.51
N PRO A 272 -6.24 6.65 -16.30
CA PRO A 272 -7.57 7.21 -16.03
C PRO A 272 -7.57 8.22 -14.86
N LEU A 273 -6.94 7.85 -13.74
CA LEU A 273 -6.89 8.70 -12.55
C LEU A 273 -5.96 9.91 -12.74
N LYS A 274 -4.81 9.75 -13.43
CA LYS A 274 -3.96 10.90 -13.81
C LYS A 274 -4.78 11.94 -14.59
N THR A 275 -5.52 11.51 -15.62
CA THR A 275 -6.31 12.43 -16.43
C THR A 275 -7.46 13.06 -15.65
N MET A 276 -8.15 12.26 -14.82
CA MET A 276 -9.21 12.77 -13.94
C MET A 276 -8.68 13.86 -12.99
N ILE A 277 -7.50 13.64 -12.40
CA ILE A 277 -6.84 14.63 -11.56
C ILE A 277 -6.52 15.88 -12.38
N LEU A 278 -5.82 15.77 -13.51
CA LEU A 278 -5.46 16.93 -14.34
C LEU A 278 -6.68 17.78 -14.72
N LYS A 279 -7.78 17.14 -15.12
CA LYS A 279 -9.05 17.83 -15.42
C LYS A 279 -9.62 18.55 -14.19
N SER A 280 -9.56 17.94 -13.01
CA SER A 280 -10.02 18.59 -11.77
C SER A 280 -9.12 19.74 -11.29
N MET A 281 -7.88 19.81 -11.79
CA MET A 281 -6.92 20.88 -11.50
C MET A 281 -7.04 22.07 -12.47
N GLU A 282 -8.00 22.05 -13.39
CA GLU A 282 -8.30 23.22 -14.21
C GLU A 282 -8.76 24.41 -13.31
N PRO A 283 -8.32 25.64 -13.62
CA PRO A 283 -8.61 26.81 -12.79
C PRO A 283 -10.09 27.19 -12.87
N VAL A 284 -10.72 27.46 -11.73
CA VAL A 284 -12.10 27.95 -11.64
C VAL A 284 -12.09 29.43 -11.23
N GLU A 285 -12.99 30.24 -11.80
CA GLU A 285 -12.98 31.71 -11.61
C GLU A 285 -13.06 32.12 -10.12
N ASP A 286 -13.95 31.49 -9.35
CA ASP A 286 -14.26 31.84 -7.95
C ASP A 286 -13.24 31.31 -6.91
N GLU A 287 -12.21 30.58 -7.34
CA GLU A 287 -11.18 30.05 -6.45
C GLU A 287 -10.16 31.12 -6.02
N SER A 288 -9.69 31.01 -4.77
CA SER A 288 -8.61 31.84 -4.27
C SER A 288 -7.32 31.63 -5.08
N LEU A 289 -6.49 32.68 -5.16
CA LEU A 289 -5.22 32.63 -5.91
C LEU A 289 -4.30 31.52 -5.39
N ALA A 290 -4.27 31.28 -4.07
CA ALA A 290 -3.51 30.20 -3.47
C ALA A 290 -3.92 28.82 -3.98
N ILE A 291 -5.22 28.60 -4.23
CA ILE A 291 -5.74 27.33 -4.77
C ILE A 291 -5.38 27.19 -6.24
N LYS A 292 -5.47 28.26 -7.02
CA LYS A 292 -5.03 28.28 -8.42
C LYS A 292 -3.54 27.93 -8.54
N ASP A 293 -2.70 28.53 -7.67
CA ASP A 293 -1.26 28.23 -7.60
C ASP A 293 -1.02 26.76 -7.17
N ALA A 294 -1.77 26.24 -6.21
CA ALA A 294 -1.66 24.86 -5.76
C ALA A 294 -2.07 23.85 -6.85
N LYS A 295 -3.17 24.11 -7.56
CA LYS A 295 -3.63 23.35 -8.72
C LYS A 295 -2.56 23.36 -9.82
N ALA A 296 -2.01 24.53 -10.16
CA ALA A 296 -0.94 24.65 -11.14
C ALA A 296 0.30 23.84 -10.74
N ALA A 297 0.69 23.88 -9.48
CA ALA A 297 1.82 23.11 -8.95
C ALA A 297 1.60 21.58 -9.05
N ILE A 298 0.36 21.11 -8.82
CA ILE A 298 -0.03 19.71 -9.00
C ILE A 298 0.02 19.33 -10.48
N SER A 299 -0.63 20.11 -11.36
CA SER A 299 -0.68 19.84 -12.80
C SER A 299 0.71 19.77 -13.40
N GLN A 300 1.57 20.75 -13.11
CA GLN A 300 2.94 20.80 -13.63
C GLN A 300 3.80 19.60 -13.17
N ASP A 301 3.58 19.09 -11.95
CA ASP A 301 4.27 17.86 -11.51
C ASP A 301 3.78 16.63 -12.27
N LEU A 302 2.45 16.49 -12.42
CA LEU A 302 1.83 15.31 -13.01
C LEU A 302 1.95 15.23 -14.53
N GLU A 303 1.92 16.35 -15.24
CA GLU A 303 2.03 16.39 -16.71
C GLU A 303 3.28 15.66 -17.21
N ASN A 304 4.40 15.86 -16.51
CA ASN A 304 5.71 15.29 -16.83
C ASN A 304 5.87 13.81 -16.42
N ARG A 305 4.87 13.19 -15.77
CA ARG A 305 4.92 11.79 -15.33
C ARG A 305 4.33 10.87 -16.38
N TYR A 306 4.92 9.70 -16.60
CA TYR A 306 4.42 8.72 -17.58
C TYR A 306 4.31 9.30 -19.00
N THR A 307 5.33 10.04 -19.44
CA THR A 307 5.38 10.63 -20.80
C THR A 307 6.09 9.75 -21.81
N ASP A 308 6.80 8.72 -21.37
CA ASP A 308 7.45 7.74 -22.25
C ASP A 308 6.40 7.02 -23.11
N PRO A 309 6.52 7.03 -24.46
CA PRO A 309 5.52 6.45 -25.36
C PRO A 309 5.28 4.95 -25.14
N ASN A 310 6.33 4.18 -24.87
CA ASN A 310 6.22 2.73 -24.66
C ASN A 310 5.48 2.44 -23.35
N LEU A 311 5.80 3.18 -22.29
CA LEU A 311 5.10 3.09 -21.01
C LEU A 311 3.64 3.55 -21.13
N GLN A 312 3.36 4.61 -21.89
CA GLN A 312 1.98 5.05 -22.13
C GLN A 312 1.18 3.98 -22.88
N GLU A 313 1.74 3.36 -23.92
CA GLU A 313 1.09 2.26 -24.63
C GLU A 313 0.79 1.11 -23.66
N TYR A 314 1.79 0.70 -22.87
CA TYR A 314 1.65 -0.37 -21.87
C TYR A 314 0.52 -0.09 -20.85
N LEU A 315 0.51 1.11 -20.24
CA LEU A 315 -0.50 1.52 -19.27
C LEU A 315 -1.90 1.67 -19.90
N ASN A 316 -1.98 2.14 -21.15
CA ASN A 316 -3.25 2.25 -21.86
C ASN A 316 -3.83 0.88 -22.21
N ARG A 317 -2.99 -0.09 -22.59
CA ARG A 317 -3.42 -1.49 -22.78
C ARG A 317 -3.93 -2.09 -21.47
N ALA A 318 -3.23 -1.86 -20.35
CA ALA A 318 -3.69 -2.30 -19.04
C ALA A 318 -5.06 -1.66 -18.67
N SER A 319 -5.25 -0.39 -18.98
CA SER A 319 -6.51 0.33 -18.76
C SER A 319 -7.64 -0.20 -19.66
N PHE A 320 -7.34 -0.53 -20.92
CA PHE A 320 -8.31 -1.09 -21.88
C PHE A 320 -8.84 -2.46 -21.45
N LEU A 321 -7.97 -3.30 -20.89
CA LEU A 321 -8.31 -4.63 -20.40
C LEU A 321 -9.14 -4.60 -19.11
N ASP A 322 -9.24 -3.45 -18.44
CA ASP A 322 -10.08 -3.27 -17.27
C ASP A 322 -11.51 -2.90 -17.67
N PRO A 323 -12.52 -3.73 -17.34
CA PRO A 323 -13.91 -3.45 -17.68
C PRO A 323 -14.42 -2.09 -17.18
N ARG A 324 -13.86 -1.56 -16.08
CA ARG A 324 -14.25 -0.26 -15.50
C ARG A 324 -13.83 0.91 -16.37
N PHE A 325 -12.77 0.76 -17.16
CA PHE A 325 -12.19 1.84 -17.96
C PHE A 325 -12.24 1.57 -19.45
N LYS A 326 -12.92 0.51 -19.91
CA LYS A 326 -12.96 0.08 -21.32
C LYS A 326 -13.30 1.20 -22.31
N SER A 327 -14.10 2.19 -21.94
CA SER A 327 -14.44 3.34 -22.80
C SER A 327 -13.30 4.35 -23.00
N LEU A 328 -12.26 4.31 -22.15
CA LEU A 328 -11.07 5.15 -22.15
C LEU A 328 -11.38 6.61 -22.54
N PRO A 329 -12.24 7.32 -21.79
CA PRO A 329 -12.83 8.59 -22.21
C PRO A 329 -11.82 9.73 -22.35
N TYR A 330 -10.57 9.51 -21.92
CA TYR A 330 -9.47 10.44 -22.04
C TYR A 330 -8.68 10.32 -23.35
N MET A 331 -9.01 9.35 -24.21
CA MET A 331 -8.34 9.15 -25.50
C MET A 331 -9.21 9.56 -26.69
N ASN A 332 -8.54 9.96 -27.77
CA ASN A 332 -9.21 10.16 -29.05
C ASN A 332 -9.53 8.82 -29.73
N ALA A 333 -10.45 8.85 -30.70
CA ALA A 333 -10.93 7.66 -31.39
C ALA A 333 -9.82 6.88 -32.12
N ALA A 334 -8.81 7.59 -32.67
CA ALA A 334 -7.70 6.97 -33.38
C ALA A 334 -6.77 6.18 -32.43
N MET A 335 -6.40 6.76 -31.29
CA MET A 335 -5.62 6.10 -30.26
C MET A 335 -6.35 4.87 -29.70
N TYR A 336 -7.65 5.02 -29.44
CA TYR A 336 -8.49 3.93 -28.99
C TYR A 336 -8.52 2.77 -30.00
N ALA A 337 -8.73 3.06 -31.28
CA ALA A 337 -8.75 2.06 -32.35
C ALA A 337 -7.41 1.32 -32.47
N ASN A 338 -6.29 2.04 -32.32
CA ASN A 338 -4.95 1.44 -32.35
C ASN A 338 -4.74 0.47 -31.19
N ILE A 339 -5.09 0.86 -29.95
CA ILE A 339 -4.96 -0.01 -28.77
C ILE A 339 -5.86 -1.25 -28.91
N CYS A 340 -7.11 -1.05 -29.32
CA CYS A 340 -8.07 -2.13 -29.53
C CYS A 340 -7.54 -3.15 -30.55
N SER A 341 -7.10 -2.67 -31.71
CA SER A 341 -6.57 -3.52 -32.78
C SER A 341 -5.29 -4.25 -32.35
N GLY A 342 -4.41 -3.57 -31.61
CA GLY A 342 -3.18 -4.16 -31.07
C GLY A 342 -3.45 -5.28 -30.07
N VAL A 343 -4.37 -5.06 -29.13
CA VAL A 343 -4.77 -6.07 -28.13
C VAL A 343 -5.47 -7.25 -28.79
N ILE A 344 -6.40 -7.02 -29.71
CA ILE A 344 -7.09 -8.09 -30.44
C ILE A 344 -6.09 -8.95 -31.23
N ARG A 345 -5.14 -8.31 -31.93
CA ARG A 345 -4.08 -9.02 -32.67
C ARG A 345 -3.28 -9.93 -31.74
N GLU A 346 -2.86 -9.42 -30.59
CA GLU A 346 -2.06 -10.20 -29.64
C GLU A 346 -2.85 -11.36 -29.03
N ILE A 347 -4.14 -11.17 -28.72
CA ILE A 347 -5.02 -12.26 -28.26
C ILE A 347 -5.12 -13.35 -29.32
N SER A 348 -5.33 -12.99 -30.59
CA SER A 348 -5.38 -13.96 -31.69
C SER A 348 -4.05 -14.72 -31.87
N GLU A 349 -2.92 -14.03 -31.77
CA GLU A 349 -1.58 -14.64 -31.84
C GLU A 349 -1.29 -15.57 -30.65
N GLN A 350 -1.82 -15.27 -29.46
CA GLN A 350 -1.70 -16.14 -28.28
C GLN A 350 -2.57 -17.39 -28.44
N GLN A 351 -3.82 -17.24 -28.88
CA GLN A 351 -4.71 -18.36 -29.15
C GLN A 351 -4.12 -19.32 -30.20
N GLN A 352 -3.52 -18.77 -31.26
CA GLN A 352 -2.85 -19.60 -32.27
C GLN A 352 -1.65 -20.36 -31.69
N ARG A 353 -0.82 -19.71 -30.87
CA ARG A 353 0.32 -20.37 -30.20
C ARG A 353 -0.14 -21.48 -29.24
N GLU A 354 -1.23 -21.29 -28.52
CA GLU A 354 -1.81 -22.32 -27.65
C GLU A 354 -2.31 -23.52 -28.47
N LEU A 355 -2.97 -23.27 -29.61
CA LEU A 355 -3.40 -24.31 -30.55
C LEU A 355 -2.21 -25.08 -31.11
N ASP A 356 -1.16 -24.39 -31.58
CA ASP A 356 0.05 -25.02 -32.11
C ASP A 356 0.77 -25.87 -31.03
N HIS A 357 0.79 -25.40 -29.77
CA HIS A 357 1.34 -26.15 -28.64
C HIS A 357 0.52 -27.40 -28.27
N LEU A 358 -0.82 -27.34 -28.40
CA LEU A 358 -1.71 -28.48 -28.20
C LEU A 358 -1.55 -29.53 -29.32
N GLU A 359 -1.43 -29.08 -30.58
CA GLU A 359 -1.18 -29.94 -31.73
C GLU A 359 0.18 -30.63 -31.62
N ALA A 360 1.23 -29.92 -31.19
CA ALA A 360 2.57 -30.49 -30.97
C ALA A 360 2.64 -31.52 -29.83
N ARG A 361 1.68 -31.52 -28.89
CA ARG A 361 1.57 -32.52 -27.80
C ARG A 361 0.73 -33.74 -28.18
N THR A 362 0.08 -33.73 -29.35
CA THR A 362 -0.69 -34.87 -29.82
C THR A 362 0.28 -35.89 -30.44
N PRO A 363 0.42 -37.13 -29.91
CA PRO A 363 1.38 -38.07 -30.46
C PRO A 363 0.98 -38.46 -31.89
N GLN A 364 1.81 -38.08 -32.85
CA GLN A 364 1.80 -38.63 -34.21
C GLN A 364 2.14 -40.13 -34.14
N ASN A 365 1.15 -40.97 -33.87
CA ASN A 365 1.25 -42.42 -34.07
C ASN A 365 -0.13 -43.00 -34.36
N LEU A 366 -0.58 -42.85 -35.61
CA LEU A 366 -1.46 -43.81 -36.25
C LEU A 366 -0.76 -44.32 -37.50
N LEU A 367 0.22 -45.22 -37.32
CA LEU A 367 0.58 -46.15 -38.37
C LEU A 367 -0.65 -47.02 -38.67
N PRO A 368 -1.04 -47.19 -39.95
CA PRO A 368 -2.16 -48.05 -40.29
C PRO A 368 -1.80 -49.50 -39.91
N ARG A 369 -2.64 -50.12 -39.06
CA ARG A 369 -2.56 -51.55 -38.78
C ARG A 369 -2.61 -52.31 -40.09
N ARG A 370 -1.53 -53.02 -40.42
CA ARG A 370 -1.54 -54.12 -41.39
C ARG A 370 -2.65 -55.08 -41.00
N SER A 371 -3.64 -55.23 -41.88
CA SER A 371 -4.58 -56.33 -41.85
C SER A 371 -3.83 -57.62 -42.15
N LEU A 372 -3.75 -58.50 -41.17
CA LEU A 372 -3.43 -59.91 -41.39
C LEU A 372 -4.63 -60.57 -42.06
N LEU A 373 -4.46 -60.89 -43.35
CA LEU A 373 -5.02 -62.08 -44.01
C LEU A 373 -3.91 -62.68 -44.87
#